data_AF-A0A8J3XLX5-F1
#
_entry.id   AF-A0A8J3XLX5-F1
#
_cell.length_a   1.000
_cell.length_b   1.000
_cell.length_c   1.000
_cell.angle_alpha   90.00
_cell.angle_beta   90.00
_cell.angle_gamma   90.00
#
_symmetry.space_group_name_H-M   'P 1'
#
loop_
_entity.id
_entity.type
_entity.pdbx_description
1 polymer ?
#
loop_
_entity_poly.entity_id
_entity_poly.type
_entity_poly.pdbx_seq_one_letter_code
_entity_poly.pdbx_strand_id
1 'polypeptide(L)' 'MRRIWEEVLGISPIATDDDLFDLGGHSLTITQIIARMRKRLGVEVPLDVFFDEPTIAGVVDAVRNG' A
#
# COMPACT_ATOMS: atom_id res chain seq x y z
N MET A 1 -2.25 7.88 0.21
CA MET A 1 -1.53 6.60 0.29
C MET A 1 -1.02 6.32 1.69
N ARG A 2 -0.02 7.07 2.20
CA ARG A 2 0.54 6.92 3.56
C ARG A 2 -0.48 6.65 4.67
N ARG A 3 -1.45 7.55 4.83
CA ARG A 3 -2.49 7.42 5.86
C ARG A 3 -3.29 6.11 5.78
N ILE A 4 -3.50 5.54 4.59
CA ILE A 4 -4.18 4.24 4.47
C ILE A 4 -3.31 3.13 5.05
N TRP A 5 -2.00 3.15 4.76
CA TRP A 5 -1.05 2.17 5.27
C TRP A 5 -0.90 2.29 6.78
N GLU A 6 -0.73 3.51 7.29
CA GLU A 6 -0.63 3.77 8.74
C GLU A 6 -1.88 3.29 9.50
N GLU A 7 -3.08 3.51 8.94
CA GLU A 7 -4.33 3.03 9.54
C GLU A 7 -4.50 1.51 9.48
N VAL A 8 -3.92 0.83 8.48
CA VAL A 8 -4.00 -0.65 8.35
C VAL A 8 -2.97 -1.32 9.26
N LEU A 9 -1.75 -0.80 9.26
CA LEU A 9 -0.61 -1.38 9.99
C LEU A 9 -0.58 -0.94 11.46
N GLY A 10 -1.26 0.16 11.81
CA GLY A 10 -1.21 0.73 13.16
C GLY A 10 0.13 1.38 13.49
N ILE A 11 0.92 1.73 12.47
CA ILE A 11 2.26 2.32 12.60
C ILE A 11 2.20 3.75 12.06
N SER A 12 2.78 4.71 12.79
CA SER A 12 2.99 6.07 12.30
C SER A 12 4.19 6.72 13.02
N PRO A 13 5.09 7.42 12.29
CA PRO A 13 5.05 7.66 10.84
C PRO A 13 5.56 6.47 10.01
N ILE A 14 5.03 6.29 8.80
CA ILE A 14 5.59 5.40 7.76
C ILE A 14 6.20 6.25 6.65
N ALA A 15 7.46 6.04 6.29
CA ALA A 15 8.14 6.68 5.17
C ALA A 15 7.64 6.14 3.82
N THR A 16 7.89 6.88 2.72
CA THR A 16 7.37 6.47 1.39
C THR A 16 8.10 5.26 0.80
N ASP A 17 9.31 5.05 1.27
CA ASP A 17 10.31 4.07 0.89
C ASP A 17 10.43 2.92 1.90
N ASP A 18 9.68 2.95 3.00
CA ASP A 18 9.58 1.82 3.91
C ASP A 18 8.92 0.63 3.20
N ASP A 19 9.54 -0.54 3.32
CA ASP A 19 9.04 -1.80 2.80
C ASP A 19 7.84 -2.29 3.63
N LEU A 20 6.74 -2.62 2.94
CA LEU A 20 5.50 -3.07 3.56
C LEU A 20 5.69 -4.32 4.43
N PHE A 21 6.52 -5.27 3.99
CA PHE A 21 6.76 -6.53 4.68
C PHE A 21 7.65 -6.33 5.90
N ASP A 22 8.63 -5.43 5.84
CA ASP A 22 9.44 -5.03 7.00
C ASP A 22 8.59 -4.33 8.07
N LEU A 23 7.54 -3.62 7.66
CA LEU A 23 6.54 -3.03 8.56
C LEU A 23 5.51 -4.05 9.11
N GLY A 24 5.68 -5.35 8.82
CA GLY A 24 4.77 -6.41 9.27
C GLY A 24 3.55 -6.63 8.38
N GLY A 25 3.54 -6.07 7.16
CA GLY A 25 2.51 -6.31 6.17
C GLY A 25 2.50 -7.74 5.64
N HIS A 26 1.31 -8.23 5.32
CA HIS A 26 1.05 -9.54 4.74
C HIS A 26 -0.24 -9.50 3.90
N SER A 27 -0.62 -10.61 3.26
CA SER A 27 -1.73 -10.66 2.27
C SER A 27 -3.05 -10.06 2.76
N LEU A 28 -3.40 -10.24 4.05
CA LEU A 28 -4.62 -9.64 4.62
C LEU A 28 -4.51 -8.12 4.73
N THR A 29 -3.38 -7.60 5.21
CA THR A 29 -3.14 -6.15 5.27
C THR A 29 -3.12 -5.53 3.87
N ILE A 30 -2.53 -6.22 2.87
CA ILE A 30 -2.52 -5.76 1.48
C ILE A 30 -3.95 -5.69 0.94
N THR A 31 -4.75 -6.75 1.13
CA THR A 31 -6.16 -6.78 0.73
C THR A 31 -6.95 -5.63 1.36
N GLN A 32 -6.68 -5.34 2.63
CA GLN A 32 -7.29 -4.22 3.34
C GLN A 32 -6.83 -2.84 2.83
N ILE A 33 -5.56 -2.70 2.45
CA ILE A 33 -5.03 -1.49 1.82
C ILE A 33 -5.73 -1.28 0.46
N ILE A 34 -5.77 -2.30 -0.40
CA ILE A 34 -6.43 -2.26 -1.72
C ILE A 34 -7.90 -1.86 -1.57
N ALA A 35 -8.64 -2.50 -0.66
CA ALA A 35 -10.05 -2.16 -0.42
C ALA A 35 -10.24 -0.70 0.03
N ARG A 36 -9.35 -0.18 0.88
CA ARG A 36 -9.39 1.23 1.33
C ARG A 36 -8.97 2.20 0.23
N MET A 37 -8.00 1.85 -0.61
CA MET A 37 -7.60 2.64 -1.78
C MET A 37 -8.76 2.77 -2.76
N ARG A 38 -9.40 1.65 -3.11
CA ARG A 38 -10.59 1.66 -3.97
C ARG A 38 -11.70 2.52 -3.39
N LYS A 39 -12.00 2.37 -2.10
CA LYS A 39 -13.07 3.12 -1.43
C LYS A 39 -12.78 4.62 -1.32
N ARG A 40 -11.55 5.03 -1.00
CA ARG A 40 -11.21 6.44 -0.68
C ARG A 40 -10.67 7.22 -1.86
N LEU A 41 -9.98 6.54 -2.78
CA LEU A 41 -9.27 7.16 -3.89
C LEU A 41 -9.85 6.78 -5.26
N GLY A 42 -10.75 5.78 -5.31
CA GLY A 42 -11.26 5.26 -6.58
C GLY A 42 -10.23 4.50 -7.41
N VAL A 43 -9.08 4.15 -6.80
CA VAL A 43 -7.97 3.46 -7.47
C VAL A 43 -8.03 1.97 -7.14
N GLU A 44 -7.96 1.14 -8.16
CA GLU A 44 -7.82 -0.31 -8.03
C GLU A 44 -6.37 -0.69 -8.37
N VAL A 45 -5.72 -1.40 -7.46
CA VAL A 45 -4.31 -1.81 -7.61
C VAL A 45 -4.25 -3.32 -7.57
N PRO A 46 -3.64 -3.97 -8.58
CA PRO A 46 -3.39 -5.39 -8.58
C PRO A 46 -2.57 -5.84 -7.36
N LEU A 47 -2.81 -7.06 -6.89
CA LEU A 47 -2.18 -7.58 -5.66
C LEU A 47 -0.66 -7.76 -5.82
N ASP A 48 -0.25 -8.22 -6.99
CA ASP A 48 1.14 -8.43 -7.44
C ASP A 48 2.01 -7.16 -7.33
N VAL A 49 1.44 -5.96 -7.54
CA VAL A 49 2.17 -4.69 -7.36
C VAL A 49 2.73 -4.55 -5.95
N PHE A 50 2.04 -5.05 -4.92
CA PHE A 50 2.53 -4.98 -3.53
C PHE A 50 3.65 -5.98 -3.22
N PHE A 51 3.87 -6.97 -4.11
CA PHE A 51 4.98 -7.90 -4.00
C PHE A 51 6.18 -7.45 -4.84
N ASP A 52 5.92 -6.86 -6.01
CA ASP A 52 6.98 -6.36 -6.91
C ASP A 52 7.55 -5.02 -6.42
N GLU A 53 6.68 -4.14 -5.91
CA GLU A 53 6.99 -2.76 -5.53
C GLU A 53 6.43 -2.45 -4.11
N PRO A 54 6.94 -3.10 -3.05
CA PRO A 54 6.34 -3.12 -1.70
C PRO A 54 6.47 -1.81 -0.91
N THR A 55 6.63 -0.65 -1.57
CA THR A 55 6.72 0.65 -0.92
C THR A 55 5.56 1.55 -1.34
N ILE A 56 5.25 2.58 -0.56
CA ILE A 56 4.24 3.57 -0.94
C ILE A 56 4.61 4.25 -2.26
N ALA A 57 5.90 4.56 -2.46
CA ALA A 57 6.41 5.16 -3.69
C ALA A 57 6.20 4.23 -4.89
N GLY A 58 6.63 2.97 -4.77
CA GLY A 58 6.50 1.96 -5.82
C GLY A 58 5.05 1.71 -6.23
N VAL A 59 4.14 1.56 -5.26
CA VAL A 59 2.70 1.38 -5.56
C VAL A 59 2.11 2.64 -6.22
N VAL A 60 2.52 3.85 -5.81
CA VAL A 60 2.04 5.10 -6.45
C VAL A 60 2.53 5.20 -7.89
N ASP A 61 3.77 4.81 -8.15
CA ASP A 61 4.32 4.85 -9.50
C ASP A 61 3.67 3.80 -10.40
N ALA A 62 3.38 2.59 -9.89
CA ALA A 62 2.60 1.59 -10.61
C ALA A 62 1.19 2.09 -10.99
N VAL A 63 0.53 2.83 -10.09
CA VAL A 63 -0.79 3.45 -10.37
C VAL A 63 -0.72 4.55 -11.43
N ARG A 64 0.41 5.25 -11.56
CA ARG A 64 0.57 6.33 -12.55
C ARG A 64 0.91 5.82 -13.94
N ASN A 65 1.57 4.66 -14.01
CA ASN A 65 2.13 4.09 -15.24
C ASN A 65 1.27 2.96 -15.84
N GLY A 66 0.11 2.65 -15.24
CA GLY A 66 -0.92 1.75 -15.76
C GLY A 66 -2.17 2.50 -16.24
#